data_AF-A0A258C5E1-F1
#
_entry.id   AF-A0A258C5E1-F1
#
_cell.length_a   1.000
_cell.length_b   1.000
_cell.length_c   1.000
_cell.angle_alpha   90.00
_cell.angle_beta   90.00
_cell.angle_gamma   90.00
#
_symmetry.space_group_name_H-M   'P 1'
#
loop_
_entity.id
_entity.type
_entity.pdbx_description
1 polymer ?
#
loop_
_entity_poly.entity_id
_entity_poly.type
_entity_poly.pdbx_seq_one_letter_code
_entity_poly.pdbx_strand_id
1 'polypeptide(L)' 'SNGQLVTKAFFATLLEQEAEVVFAEVGAEVWHSQNFERAKALLLDITTADELVDFLTLPAYQLLD' A
#
# COMPACT_ATOMS: atom_id res chain seq x y z
N SER A 1 1.19 16.89 -16.33
CA SER A 1 1.44 16.83 -14.87
C SER A 1 0.68 17.96 -14.21
N ASN A 2 0.00 17.69 -13.10
CA ASN A 2 -0.86 18.66 -12.39
C ASN A 2 -0.07 19.56 -11.40
N GLY A 3 1.25 19.43 -11.33
CA GLY A 3 2.13 20.28 -10.52
C GLY A 3 2.15 19.96 -9.03
N GLN A 4 1.48 18.90 -8.57
CA GLN A 4 1.48 18.52 -7.16
C GLN A 4 2.87 17.99 -6.74
N LEU A 5 3.34 18.44 -5.57
CA LEU A 5 4.59 17.96 -4.99
C LEU A 5 4.39 16.54 -4.44
N VAL A 6 5.22 15.61 -4.90
CA VAL A 6 5.21 14.23 -4.41
C VAL A 6 5.94 14.18 -3.07
N THR A 7 5.20 13.82 -2.02
CA THR A 7 5.71 13.66 -0.65
C THR A 7 5.22 12.33 -0.08
N LYS A 8 5.86 11.82 0.99
CA LYS A 8 5.41 10.62 1.70
C LYS A 8 3.96 10.75 2.19
N ALA A 9 3.60 11.93 2.71
CA ALA A 9 2.24 12.21 3.15
C ALA A 9 1.25 12.21 1.97
N PHE A 10 1.63 12.78 0.83
CA PHE A 10 0.79 12.76 -0.36
C PHE A 10 0.56 11.33 -0.88
N PHE A 11 1.60 10.51 -0.89
CA PHE A 11 1.47 9.09 -1.23
C PHE A 11 0.52 8.34 -0.28
N ALA A 12 0.65 8.55 1.03
CA ALA A 12 -0.24 7.92 2.02
C ALA A 12 -1.72 8.28 1.79
N THR A 13 -2.01 9.54 1.46
CA THR A 13 -3.37 9.98 1.11
C THR A 13 -3.89 9.27 -0.13
N LEU A 14 -3.08 9.19 -1.19
CA LEU A 14 -3.47 8.50 -2.43
C LEU A 14 -3.71 7.01 -2.17
N LEU A 15 -2.84 6.38 -1.38
CA LEU A 15 -2.97 4.95 -1.05
C LEU A 15 -4.29 4.64 -0.36
N GLU A 16 -4.76 5.51 0.55
CA GLU A 16 -6.05 5.32 1.21
C GLU A 16 -7.22 5.51 0.23
N GLN A 17 -7.15 6.52 -0.63
CA GLN A 17 -8.17 6.77 -1.65
C GLN A 17 -8.31 5.59 -2.62
N GLU A 18 -7.19 5.06 -3.10
CA GLU A 18 -7.20 3.91 -4.01
C GLU A 18 -7.61 2.62 -3.28
N ALA A 19 -7.30 2.47 -1.99
CA ALA A 19 -7.77 1.36 -1.18
C ALA A 19 -9.31 1.35 -1.06
N GLU A 20 -9.95 2.51 -0.90
CA GLU A 20 -11.41 2.63 -0.92
C GLU A 20 -12.02 2.22 -2.28
N VAL A 21 -11.36 2.58 -3.38
CA VAL A 21 -11.78 2.16 -4.73
C VAL A 21 -11.71 0.63 -4.85
N VAL A 22 -10.58 0.02 -4.46
CA VAL A 22 -10.42 -1.44 -4.48
C VAL A 22 -11.46 -2.11 -3.58
N PHE A 23 -11.71 -1.57 -2.39
CA PHE A 23 -12.75 -2.08 -1.49
C PHE A 23 -14.12 -2.09 -2.17
N ALA A 24 -14.48 -1.02 -2.88
CA ALA A 24 -15.73 -0.93 -3.61
C ALA A 24 -15.82 -1.93 -4.78
N GLU A 25 -14.70 -2.25 -5.44
CA GLU A 25 -14.63 -3.20 -6.55
C GLU A 25 -14.72 -4.66 -6.09
N VAL A 26 -13.97 -5.03 -5.04
CA VAL A 26 -13.90 -6.42 -4.56
C VAL A 26 -15.02 -6.75 -3.57
N GLY A 27 -15.59 -5.74 -2.92
CA GLY A 27 -16.63 -5.87 -1.91
C GLY A 27 -16.10 -6.30 -0.54
N ALA A 28 -16.94 -6.10 0.48
CA ALA A 28 -16.54 -6.30 1.88
C ALA A 28 -16.10 -7.75 2.17
N GLU A 29 -16.78 -8.76 1.63
CA GLU A 29 -16.45 -10.17 1.90
C GLU A 29 -15.04 -10.55 1.43
N VAL A 30 -14.68 -10.17 0.20
CA VAL A 30 -13.35 -10.41 -0.35
C VAL A 30 -12.31 -9.58 0.39
N TRP A 31 -12.60 -8.31 0.69
CA TRP A 31 -11.67 -7.45 1.41
C TRP A 31 -11.27 -8.04 2.76
N HIS A 32 -12.24 -8.46 3.56
CA HIS A 32 -12.01 -8.97 4.92
C HIS A 32 -11.48 -10.41 4.95
N SER A 33 -11.67 -11.19 3.88
CA SER A 33 -11.13 -12.56 3.78
C SER A 33 -9.72 -12.64 3.19
N GLN A 34 -9.24 -11.54 2.60
CA GLN A 34 -7.92 -11.45 1.98
C GLN A 34 -7.00 -10.49 2.74
N ASN A 35 -5.74 -10.40 2.31
CA ASN A 35 -4.69 -9.66 3.01
C ASN A 35 -4.57 -8.19 2.58
N PHE A 36 -5.67 -7.51 2.20
CA PHE A 36 -5.59 -6.14 1.66
C PHE A 36 -5.05 -5.13 2.68
N GLU A 37 -5.45 -5.20 3.94
CA GLU A 37 -4.91 -4.32 4.99
C GLU A 37 -3.40 -4.51 5.17
N ARG A 38 -2.94 -5.76 5.16
CA ARG A 38 -1.52 -6.09 5.27
C ARG A 38 -0.74 -5.63 4.04
N ALA A 39 -1.31 -5.79 2.85
CA ALA A 39 -0.72 -5.33 1.60
C ALA A 39 -0.62 -3.79 1.57
N LYS A 40 -1.66 -3.08 2.01
CA LYS A 40 -1.68 -1.61 2.14
C LYS A 40 -0.56 -1.15 3.09
N ALA A 41 -0.45 -1.77 4.27
CA ALA A 41 0.58 -1.43 5.24
C ALA A 41 2.01 -1.68 4.69
N LEU A 42 2.24 -2.83 4.05
CA LEU A 42 3.53 -3.14 3.43
C LEU A 42 3.88 -2.14 2.33
N LEU A 43 2.92 -1.81 1.46
CA LEU A 43 3.13 -0.86 0.36
C LEU A 43 3.46 0.55 0.89
N LEU A 44 2.80 0.97 1.97
CA LEU A 44 3.12 2.21 2.67
C LEU A 44 4.55 2.23 3.17
N ASP A 45 4.96 1.18 3.86
CA ASP A 45 6.29 1.07 4.46
C ASP A 45 7.41 1.14 3.40
N ILE A 46 7.35 0.27 2.38
CA ILE A 46 8.41 0.21 1.35
C ILE A 46 8.49 1.47 0.49
N THR A 47 7.37 2.17 0.28
CA THR A 47 7.32 3.37 -0.58
C THR A 47 7.72 4.63 0.17
N THR A 48 7.52 4.64 1.50
CA THR A 48 7.86 5.78 2.35
C THR A 48 9.13 5.58 3.18
N ALA A 49 9.83 4.46 3.00
CA ALA A 49 11.14 4.23 3.58
C ALA A 49 12.14 5.31 3.16
N ASP A 50 13.05 5.69 4.07
CA ASP A 50 14.16 6.60 3.74
C ASP A 50 15.21 5.93 2.86
N GLU A 51 15.38 4.62 3.03
CA GLU A 51 16.26 3.79 2.23
C GLU A 51 15.44 2.96 1.23
N LEU A 52 15.84 3.00 -0.03
CA LEU A 52 15.22 2.19 -1.07
C LEU A 52 15.65 0.74 -0.88
N VAL A 53 14.68 -0.12 -0.54
CA VAL A 53 14.91 -1.57 -0.51
C VAL A 53 15.15 -2.11 -1.91
N ASP A 54 16.14 -3.00 -2.06
CA ASP A 54 16.52 -3.56 -3.37
C ASP A 54 15.38 -4.37 -4.01
N PHE A 55 14.56 -5.05 -3.18
CA PHE A 55 13.44 -5.86 -3.63
C PHE A 55 12.30 -5.83 -2.62
N LEU A 56 11.08 -5.55 -3.10
CA LEU A 56 9.84 -5.60 -2.30
C LEU A 56 9.56 -6.98 -1.70
N THR A 57 10.15 -8.03 -2.27
CA THR A 57 9.94 -9.40 -1.81
C THR A 57 10.65 -9.69 -0.49
N LEU A 58 11.77 -9.04 -0.17
CA LEU A 58 12.49 -9.25 1.08
C LEU A 58 11.63 -8.93 2.33
N PRO A 59 11.01 -7.74 2.43
CA PRO A 59 10.09 -7.46 3.53
C PRO A 59 8.80 -8.31 3.43
N ALA A 60 8.32 -8.62 2.22
CA ALA A 60 7.14 -9.48 2.04
C ALA A 60 7.37 -10.93 2.53
N TYR A 61 8.57 -11.50 2.34
CA TYR A 61 8.88 -12.86 2.80
C TYR A 61 8.91 -12.98 4.32
N GLN A 62 9.31 -11.92 5.04
CA GLN A 62 9.23 -11.91 6.51
C GLN A 62 7.79 -11.96 7.04
N LEU A 63 6.82 -11.70 6.16
CA LEU A 63 5.39 -11.72 6.47
C LEU A 63 4.73 -13.07 6.14
N LEU A 64 5.45 -13.97 5.49
CA LEU A 64 5.01 -15.33 5.17
C LEU A 64 5.61 -16.28 6.22
N ASP A 65 4.77 -16.83 7.10
CA ASP A 65 5.16 -17.91 8.01
C ASP A 65 5.49 -19.22 7.26
#